data_AF-A0A182ESS8-F1
#
_entry.id   AF-A0A182ESS8-F1
#
_cell.length_a   1.000
_cell.length_b   1.000
_cell.length_c   1.000
_cell.angle_alpha   90.00
_cell.angle_beta   90.00
_cell.angle_gamma   90.00
#
_symmetry.space_group_name_H-M   'P 1'
#
loop_
_entity.id
_entity.type
_entity.pdbx_description
1 polymer ?
#
loop_
_entity_poly.entity_id
_entity_poly.type
_entity_poly.pdbx_seq_one_letter_code
_entity_poly.pdbx_strand_id
1 'polypeptide(L)'
;MFLQIDPCPLLSASDIHFCAAQGHDHRQCCIMNGVTATLAGQKCLIFCDQRIQNDTILDESYLPCFERFENIKGCFWRWARKRYNQVELFKEFEINKSRRTNSSNIIQLNTEKPPSPFENDQ
;
A
#
# COMPACT_ATOMS: atom_id res chain seq x y z
N MET A 1 -12.89 12.01 9.18
CA MET A 1 -11.45 12.15 9.48
C MET A 1 -11.13 13.62 9.63
N PHE A 2 -11.43 14.45 8.62
CA PHE A 2 -11.28 15.90 8.71
C PHE A 2 -12.26 16.57 9.69
N LEU A 3 -13.55 16.28 9.56
CA LEU A 3 -14.59 16.80 10.47
C LEU A 3 -14.66 16.05 11.81
N GLN A 4 -13.69 15.18 12.12
CA GLN A 4 -13.68 14.29 13.30
C GLN A 4 -14.92 13.37 13.43
N ILE A 5 -15.69 13.18 12.35
CA ILE A 5 -16.85 12.28 12.31
C ILE A 5 -16.43 10.80 12.16
N ASP A 6 -15.22 10.57 11.62
CA ASP A 6 -14.70 9.20 11.48
C ASP A 6 -14.00 8.77 12.78
N PRO A 7 -14.03 7.46 13.12
CA PRO A 7 -13.37 6.94 14.32
C PRO A 7 -11.87 7.22 14.36
N CYS A 8 -11.25 7.50 13.20
CA CYS A 8 -9.87 7.95 13.11
C CYS A 8 -9.81 9.49 12.96
N PRO A 9 -9.22 10.22 13.91
CA PRO A 9 -9.02 11.66 13.81
C PRO A 9 -7.99 12.01 12.72
N LEU A 10 -8.04 13.25 12.21
CA LEU A 10 -7.14 13.72 11.15
C LEU A 10 -5.64 13.56 11.48
N LEU A 11 -5.25 13.71 12.76
CA LEU A 11 -3.86 13.52 13.15
C LEU A 11 -3.37 12.09 12.92
N SER A 12 -4.25 11.10 13.08
CA SER A 12 -3.92 9.68 12.80
C SER A 12 -3.88 9.36 11.31
N ALA A 13 -4.38 10.25 10.44
CA ALA A 13 -4.37 10.06 9.00
C ALA A 13 -2.96 9.87 8.45
N SER A 14 -2.00 10.63 8.99
CA SER A 14 -0.60 10.57 8.58
C SER A 14 -0.02 9.19 8.86
N ASP A 15 -0.20 8.68 10.10
CA ASP A 15 0.29 7.36 10.49
C ASP A 15 -0.37 6.23 9.71
N ILE A 16 -1.69 6.33 9.49
CA ILE A 16 -2.46 5.36 8.71
C ILE A 16 -1.93 5.33 7.26
N HIS A 17 -1.72 6.48 6.65
CA HIS A 17 -1.17 6.57 5.29
C HIS A 17 0.26 6.06 5.20
N PHE A 18 1.10 6.41 6.16
CA PHE A 18 2.48 5.93 6.20
C PHE A 18 2.54 4.40 6.27
N CYS A 19 1.75 3.79 7.16
CA CYS A 19 1.62 2.34 7.28
C CYS A 19 1.09 1.70 5.99
N ALA A 20 0.04 2.27 5.39
CA ALA A 20 -0.55 1.74 4.16
C ALA A 20 0.41 1.82 2.96
N ALA A 21 1.19 2.91 2.87
CA ALA A 21 2.16 3.13 1.80
C ALA A 21 3.47 2.37 1.98
N GLN A 22 3.70 1.77 3.16
CA GLN A 22 4.91 1.06 3.56
C GLN A 22 6.20 1.90 3.40
N GLY A 23 6.10 3.23 3.54
CA GLY A 23 7.26 4.12 3.41
C GLY A 23 7.80 4.28 1.98
N HIS A 24 6.98 4.05 0.95
CA HIS A 24 7.40 4.14 -0.46
C HIS A 24 6.87 5.40 -1.18
N ASP A 25 7.48 5.71 -2.32
CA ASP A 25 7.05 6.79 -3.23
C ASP A 25 6.03 6.27 -4.25
N HIS A 26 4.80 6.77 -4.18
CA HIS A 26 3.70 6.42 -5.08
C HIS A 26 3.31 7.57 -6.02
N ARG A 27 4.08 8.67 -6.07
CA ARG A 27 3.72 9.89 -6.81
C ARG A 27 3.41 9.63 -8.28
N GLN A 28 4.20 8.77 -8.95
CA GLN A 28 3.94 8.42 -10.35
C GLN A 28 2.55 7.81 -10.55
N CYS A 29 2.17 6.84 -9.70
CA CYS A 29 0.85 6.24 -9.76
C CYS A 29 -0.23 7.29 -9.47
N CYS A 30 -0.04 8.12 -8.45
CA CYS A 30 -0.98 9.16 -8.07
C CYS A 30 -1.24 10.19 -9.19
N ILE A 31 -0.19 10.66 -9.87
CA ILE A 31 -0.31 11.58 -11.01
C ILE A 31 -1.14 10.92 -12.12
N MET A 32 -0.83 9.66 -12.47
CA MET A 32 -1.56 8.92 -13.49
C MET A 32 -3.03 8.67 -13.13
N ASN A 33 -3.36 8.63 -11.83
CA ASN A 33 -4.71 8.38 -11.32
C ASN A 33 -5.44 9.67 -10.91
N GLY A 34 -4.95 10.83 -11.36
CA GLY A 34 -5.68 12.10 -11.21
C GLY A 34 -5.67 12.68 -9.79
N VAL A 35 -4.72 12.29 -8.93
CA VAL A 35 -4.61 12.85 -7.56
C VAL A 35 -4.29 14.35 -7.59
N THR A 36 -3.65 14.84 -8.66
CA THR A 36 -3.36 16.26 -8.88
C THR A 36 -4.52 17.01 -9.54
N ALA A 37 -5.61 16.33 -9.92
CA ALA A 37 -6.80 16.93 -10.53
C ALA A 37 -7.82 17.34 -9.46
N THR A 38 -7.37 18.15 -8.50
CA THR A 38 -8.14 18.78 -7.42
C THR A 38 -7.79 20.27 -7.36
N LEU A 39 -8.55 21.05 -6.60
CA LEU A 39 -8.21 22.47 -6.37
C LEU A 39 -6.85 22.68 -5.68
N ALA A 40 -6.38 21.69 -4.92
CA ALA A 40 -5.07 21.72 -4.26
C ALA A 40 -3.91 21.28 -5.17
N GLY A 41 -4.21 20.73 -6.36
CA GLY A 41 -3.23 20.44 -7.40
C GLY A 41 -2.09 19.53 -6.94
N GLN A 42 -0.85 19.95 -7.21
CA GLN A 42 0.36 19.19 -6.88
C GLN A 42 0.58 19.01 -5.37
N LYS A 43 -0.07 19.82 -4.51
CA LYS A 43 0.03 19.69 -3.04
C LYS A 43 -0.41 18.31 -2.57
N CYS A 44 -1.36 17.69 -3.29
CA CYS A 44 -1.87 16.37 -2.94
C CYS A 44 -0.83 15.24 -3.06
N LEU A 45 0.29 15.47 -3.76
CA LEU A 45 1.36 14.49 -3.86
C LEU A 45 2.08 14.24 -2.53
N ILE A 46 1.92 15.10 -1.53
CA ILE A 46 2.43 14.84 -0.19
C ILE A 46 1.84 13.56 0.41
N PHE A 47 0.58 13.25 0.10
CA PHE A 47 -0.07 12.02 0.54
C PHE A 47 0.43 10.79 -0.24
N CYS A 48 1.18 10.96 -1.33
CA CYS A 48 1.67 9.88 -2.17
C CYS A 48 3.15 9.56 -1.93
N ASP A 49 3.93 10.54 -1.48
CA ASP A 49 5.33 10.32 -1.08
C ASP A 49 5.37 10.08 0.44
N GLN A 50 5.59 8.83 0.84
CA GLN A 50 5.60 8.44 2.25
C GLN A 50 7.01 8.02 2.70
N ARG A 51 8.06 8.34 1.93
CA ARG A 51 9.45 7.94 2.23
C ARG A 51 10.03 8.61 3.47
N ILE A 52 9.58 9.83 3.75
CA ILE A 52 10.03 10.63 4.89
C ILE A 52 8.76 11.10 5.57
N GLN A 53 8.64 10.85 6.87
CA GLN A 53 7.66 11.57 7.69
C GLN A 53 8.12 13.02 7.73
N ASN A 54 7.66 13.80 6.76
CA ASN A 54 7.82 15.24 6.85
C ASN A 54 6.86 15.69 7.96
N ASP A 55 7.35 16.46 8.94
CA ASP A 55 6.53 17.15 9.95
C ASP A 55 5.68 18.27 9.31
N THR A 56 5.14 18.04 8.11
CA THR A 56 4.34 19.01 7.38
C THR A 56 2.99 19.08 8.08
N ILE A 57 2.76 20.20 8.75
CA ILE A 57 1.47 20.51 9.34
C ILE A 57 0.47 20.62 8.19
N LEU A 58 -0.49 19.70 8.16
CA LEU A 58 -1.59 19.71 7.20
C LEU A 58 -2.63 20.74 7.65
N ASP A 59 -2.82 21.78 6.85
CA ASP A 59 -3.85 22.80 7.04
C ASP A 59 -5.09 22.54 6.16
N GLU A 60 -6.08 23.43 6.23
CA GLU A 60 -7.33 23.34 5.47
C GLU A 60 -7.10 23.36 3.95
N SER A 61 -5.96 23.87 3.48
CA SER A 61 -5.68 23.94 2.04
C SER A 61 -5.43 22.57 1.40
N TYR A 62 -5.27 21.52 2.21
CA TYR A 62 -5.18 20.13 1.76
C TYR A 62 -6.55 19.43 1.66
N LEU A 63 -7.63 20.08 2.09
CA LEU A 63 -8.98 19.54 2.02
C LEU A 63 -9.36 18.96 0.64
N PRO A 64 -9.11 19.66 -0.49
CA PRO A 64 -9.47 19.14 -1.80
C PRO A 64 -8.76 17.82 -2.16
N CYS A 65 -7.65 17.48 -1.50
CA CYS A 65 -6.96 16.21 -1.76
C CYS A 65 -7.76 14.99 -1.29
N PHE A 66 -8.65 15.15 -0.30
CA PHE A 66 -9.48 14.06 0.18
C PHE A 66 -10.52 13.61 -0.84
N GLU A 67 -10.86 14.43 -1.85
CA GLU A 67 -11.69 14.01 -2.99
C GLU A 67 -11.06 12.86 -3.80
N ARG A 68 -9.72 12.71 -3.73
CA ARG A 68 -8.95 11.69 -4.43
C ARG A 68 -8.40 10.61 -3.50
N PHE A 69 -8.94 10.51 -2.29
CA PHE A 69 -8.50 9.55 -1.27
C PHE A 69 -8.51 8.10 -1.78
N GLU A 70 -9.56 7.69 -2.49
CA GLU A 70 -9.65 6.35 -3.09
C GLU A 70 -8.57 6.11 -4.17
N ASN A 71 -8.22 7.15 -4.95
CA ASN A 71 -7.15 7.05 -5.94
C ASN A 71 -5.78 6.84 -5.26
N ILE A 72 -5.54 7.52 -4.14
CA ILE A 72 -4.32 7.36 -3.33
C ILE A 72 -4.26 5.92 -2.76
N LYS A 73 -5.31 5.47 -2.08
CA LYS A 73 -5.40 4.10 -1.55
C LYS A 73 -5.21 3.04 -2.62
N GLY A 74 -5.83 3.22 -3.79
CA GLY A 74 -5.69 2.31 -4.92
C GLY A 74 -4.24 2.16 -5.40
N CYS A 75 -3.45 3.24 -5.34
CA CYS A 75 -2.02 3.18 -5.66
C CYS A 75 -1.23 2.36 -4.64
N PHE A 76 -1.47 2.58 -3.33
CA PHE A 76 -0.83 1.81 -2.27
C PHE A 76 -1.14 0.32 -2.40
N TRP A 77 -2.42 0.00 -2.62
CA TRP A 77 -2.88 -1.37 -2.80
C TRP A 77 -2.21 -2.07 -3.99
N ARG A 78 -2.19 -1.43 -5.16
CA ARG A 78 -1.55 -2.00 -6.36
C ARG A 78 -0.06 -2.28 -6.15
N TRP A 79 0.62 -1.37 -5.46
CA TRP A 79 2.03 -1.55 -5.11
C TRP A 79 2.22 -2.73 -4.15
N ALA A 80 1.43 -2.79 -3.07
CA ALA A 80 1.52 -3.85 -2.07
C ALA A 80 1.22 -5.22 -2.68
N ARG A 81 0.15 -5.32 -3.49
CA ARG A 81 -0.22 -6.55 -4.21
C ARG A 81 0.88 -7.02 -5.16
N LYS A 82 1.47 -6.11 -5.94
CA LYS A 82 2.59 -6.45 -6.84
C LYS A 82 3.77 -7.04 -6.07
N ARG A 83 4.09 -6.47 -4.91
CA ARG A 83 5.19 -6.93 -4.06
C ARG A 83 4.89 -8.27 -3.41
N TYR A 84 3.67 -8.49 -2.94
CA TYR A 84 3.23 -9.78 -2.43
C TYR A 84 3.37 -10.88 -3.48
N ASN A 85 2.82 -10.66 -4.68
CA ASN A 85 2.91 -11.63 -5.78
C ASN A 85 4.37 -11.92 -6.16
N GLN A 86 5.24 -10.91 -6.16
CA GLN A 86 6.68 -11.13 -6.41
C GLN A 86 7.29 -12.04 -5.35
N VAL A 87 7.01 -11.80 -4.07
CA VAL A 87 7.51 -12.65 -2.97
C VAL A 87 6.98 -14.08 -3.09
N GLU A 88 5.72 -14.28 -3.46
CA GLU A 88 5.18 -15.62 -3.72
C GLU A 88 5.93 -16.34 -4.86
N LEU A 89 6.15 -15.66 -5.98
CA LEU A 89 6.91 -16.22 -7.11
C LEU A 89 8.35 -16.61 -6.72
N PHE A 90 9.03 -15.79 -5.91
CA PHE A 90 10.36 -16.12 -5.41
C PHE A 90 10.34 -17.34 -4.48
N LYS A 91 9.33 -17.47 -3.62
CA LYS A 91 9.17 -18.65 -2.76
C LYS A 91 8.94 -19.92 -3.58
N GLU A 92 8.09 -19.85 -4.60
CA GLU A 92 7.85 -20.98 -5.51
C GLU A 92 9.12 -21.41 -6.24
N PHE A 93 9.93 -20.45 -6.68
CA PHE A 93 11.21 -20.74 -7.32
C PHE A 93 12.18 -21.44 -6.37
N GLU A 94 12.33 -20.97 -5.14
CA GLU A 94 13.18 -21.61 -4.12
C GLU A 94 12.69 -23.02 -3.76
N ILE A 95 11.38 -23.23 -3.63
CA ILE A 95 10.79 -24.56 -3.41
C ILE A 95 11.11 -25.49 -4.59
N ASN A 96 10.92 -25.02 -5.82
CA ASN A 96 11.22 -25.82 -7.03
C ASN A 96 12.70 -26.13 -7.16
N LYS A 97 13.58 -25.19 -6.82
CA LYS A 97 15.03 -25.39 -6.77
C LYS A 97 15.41 -26.45 -5.72
N SER A 98 14.85 -26.36 -4.51
CA SER A 98 15.04 -27.34 -3.44
C SER A 98 14.54 -28.73 -3.85
N ARG A 99 13.41 -28.84 -4.56
CA ARG A 99 12.92 -30.11 -5.13
C ARG A 99 13.86 -30.69 -6.18
N ARG A 100 14.45 -29.85 -7.05
CA ARG A 100 15.45 -30.30 -8.03
C ARG A 100 16.73 -30.80 -7.38
N THR A 101 17.18 -30.18 -6.28
CA THR A 101 18.36 -30.65 -5.53
C THR A 101 18.06 -31.88 -4.66
N ASN A 102 16.82 -32.03 -4.19
CA ASN A 102 16.36 -33.15 -3.35
C ASN A 102 15.68 -34.29 -4.15
N SER A 103 15.75 -34.30 -5.47
CA SER A 103 15.28 -35.42 -6.31
C SER A 103 16.05 -36.74 -6.10
N SER A 104 16.84 -36.83 -5.02
CA SER A 104 17.40 -38.07 -4.48
C SER A 104 16.66 -38.58 -3.22
N ASN A 105 15.74 -37.85 -2.59
CA ASN A 105 14.92 -38.35 -1.46
C ASN A 105 13.59 -37.59 -1.30
N ILE A 106 12.47 -38.31 -1.44
CA ILE A 106 11.09 -37.82 -1.28
C ILE A 106 10.79 -37.57 0.21
N ILE A 107 10.43 -36.34 0.59
CA ILE A 107 9.71 -36.05 1.85
C ILE A 107 8.55 -35.11 1.52
N GLN A 108 7.33 -35.56 1.84
CA GLN A 108 6.10 -34.76 1.74
C GLN A 108 6.16 -33.64 2.79
N LEU A 109 6.19 -32.38 2.34
CA LEU A 109 6.04 -31.22 3.21
C LEU A 109 4.63 -30.65 3.03
N ASN A 110 3.81 -30.76 4.07
CA ASN A 110 2.50 -30.13 4.13
C ASN A 110 2.69 -28.61 4.11
N THR A 111 2.32 -27.97 3.01
CA THR A 111 2.22 -26.51 2.92
C THR A 111 0.87 -26.09 3.47
N GLU A 112 0.80 -25.80 4.77
CA GLU A 112 -0.28 -24.98 5.30
C GLU A 112 -0.08 -23.56 4.77
N LYS A 113 -0.97 -23.17 3.85
CA LYS A 113 -1.07 -21.80 3.33
C LYS A 113 -1.53 -20.91 4.48
N PRO A 114 -0.75 -19.89 4.92
CA PRO A 114 -1.27 -18.92 5.87
C PRO A 114 -2.45 -18.19 5.24
N PRO A 115 -3.56 -17.97 5.98
CA PRO A 115 -4.75 -17.34 5.42
C PRO A 115 -4.45 -15.92 4.93
N SER A 116 -5.06 -15.56 3.79
CA SER A 116 -5.04 -14.21 3.24
C SER A 116 -5.70 -13.25 4.25
N PRO A 117 -5.09 -12.12 4.61
CA PRO A 117 -5.66 -11.20 5.60
C PRO A 117 -6.96 -10.48 5.14
N PHE A 118 -7.40 -10.65 3.90
CA PHE A 118 -8.45 -9.82 3.29
C PHE A 118 -9.50 -10.60 2.49
N GLU A 119 -9.78 -11.86 2.83
CA GLU A 119 -10.83 -12.64 2.15
C GLU A 119 -12.28 -12.26 2.54
N ASN A 120 -12.50 -11.22 3.34
CA ASN A 120 -13.84 -10.78 3.73
C ASN A 120 -14.02 -9.27 3.52
N ASP A 121 -14.28 -8.86 2.28
CA ASP A 121 -15.01 -7.62 1.98
C ASP A 121 -15.99 -7.95 0.84
N GLN A 122 -17.18 -8.41 1.24
CA GLN A 122 -18.34 -8.62 0.38
C GLN A 122 -19.50 -7.79 0.91
#